data_AF-A0AAD5WDG0-F1
#
_entry.id   AF-A0AAD5WDG0-F1
#
_cell.length_a   1.000
_cell.length_b   1.000
_cell.length_c   1.000
_cell.angle_alpha   90.00
_cell.angle_beta   90.00
_cell.angle_gamma   90.00
#
_symmetry.space_group_name_H-M   'P 1'
#
loop_
_entity.id
_entity.type
_entity.pdbx_description
1 polymer ?
#
loop_
_entity_poly.entity_id
_entity_poly.type
_entity_poly.pdbx_seq_one_letter_code
_entity_poly.pdbx_strand_id
1 'polypeptide(L)'
;MTFIWAEMVFLEKWWSKQNESVRDDVRGLLKSGRLELVSGSWVMTDEANVYYPVSVDNIIEGYQFIHKEIGEVSPTVVWSNDPFGYSNSIPYLFTQAGKSTTTNKLNNI
;
A
#
# COMPACT_ATOMS: atom_id res chain seq x y z
N MET A 1 -16.18 9.50 -9.73
CA MET A 1 -16.07 8.29 -8.90
C MET A 1 -14.59 7.99 -8.71
N THR A 2 -14.17 7.70 -7.49
CA THR A 2 -12.80 7.33 -7.14
C THR A 2 -12.79 6.00 -6.39
N PHE A 3 -11.66 5.31 -6.38
CA PHE A 3 -11.49 4.04 -5.68
C PHE A 3 -10.06 3.93 -5.13
N ILE A 4 -9.92 3.36 -3.94
CA ILE A 4 -8.62 3.11 -3.30
C ILE A 4 -8.33 1.62 -3.27
N TRP A 5 -7.04 1.25 -3.35
CA TRP A 5 -6.59 -0.14 -3.25
C TRP A 5 -5.39 -0.26 -2.32
N ALA A 6 -5.44 -1.17 -1.35
CA ALA A 6 -4.43 -1.29 -0.28
C ALA A 6 -3.48 -2.49 -0.48
N GLU A 7 -4.00 -3.68 -0.79
CA GLU A 7 -3.23 -4.92 -0.76
C GLU A 7 -2.52 -5.21 -2.09
N MET A 8 -1.20 -4.96 -2.13
CA MET A 8 -0.41 -5.19 -3.35
C MET A 8 -0.32 -6.67 -3.71
N VAL A 9 -0.38 -7.59 -2.75
CA VAL A 9 -0.37 -9.04 -3.03
C VAL A 9 -1.48 -9.47 -3.98
N PHE A 10 -2.69 -8.92 -3.82
CA PHE A 10 -3.82 -9.25 -4.68
C PHE A 10 -3.73 -8.51 -6.01
N LEU A 11 -3.26 -7.26 -5.99
CA LEU A 11 -3.05 -6.49 -7.21
C LEU A 11 -2.01 -7.16 -8.10
N GLU A 12 -0.86 -7.58 -7.56
CA GLU A 12 0.18 -8.28 -8.31
C GLU A 12 -0.35 -9.59 -8.88
N LYS A 13 -1.01 -10.41 -8.05
CA LYS A 13 -1.56 -11.69 -8.50
C LYS A 13 -2.56 -11.51 -9.63
N TRP A 14 -3.40 -10.47 -9.57
CA TRP A 14 -4.32 -10.12 -10.65
C TRP A 14 -3.58 -9.57 -11.87
N TRP A 15 -2.61 -8.67 -11.67
CA TRP A 15 -1.81 -8.00 -12.70
C TRP A 15 -1.06 -8.99 -13.59
N SER A 16 -0.49 -10.05 -13.00
CA SER A 16 0.22 -11.12 -13.71
C SER A 16 -0.63 -11.83 -14.77
N LYS A 17 -1.97 -11.76 -14.65
CA LYS A 17 -2.92 -12.40 -15.56
C LYS A 17 -3.50 -11.46 -16.63
N GLN A 18 -3.19 -10.16 -16.55
CA GLN A 18 -3.75 -9.16 -17.46
C GLN A 18 -2.89 -9.00 -18.71
N ASN A 19 -3.54 -8.64 -19.81
CA ASN A 19 -2.85 -8.22 -21.04
C ASN A 19 -2.46 -6.73 -20.96
N GLU A 20 -1.67 -6.27 -21.92
CA GLU A 20 -1.13 -4.89 -21.90
C GLU A 20 -2.23 -3.82 -22.00
N SER A 21 -3.30 -4.07 -22.76
CA SER A 21 -4.42 -3.13 -22.87
C SER A 21 -5.07 -2.84 -21.52
N VAL A 22 -5.33 -3.88 -20.72
CA VAL A 22 -5.92 -3.72 -19.38
C VAL A 22 -4.95 -3.03 -18.42
N ARG A 23 -3.65 -3.34 -18.53
CA ARG A 23 -2.61 -2.69 -17.73
C ARG A 23 -2.52 -1.20 -18.05
N ASP A 24 -2.62 -0.83 -19.32
CA ASP A 24 -2.63 0.57 -19.76
C ASP A 24 -3.87 1.31 -19.28
N ASP A 25 -5.05 0.67 -19.28
CA ASP A 25 -6.26 1.25 -18.69
C ASP A 25 -6.06 1.54 -17.19
N VAL A 26 -5.48 0.61 -16.44
CA VAL A 26 -5.18 0.81 -15.00
C VAL A 26 -4.19 1.94 -14.79
N ARG A 27 -3.11 2.01 -15.58
CA ARG A 27 -2.17 3.13 -15.54
C ARG A 27 -2.86 4.46 -15.85
N GLY A 28 -3.80 4.47 -16.79
CA GLY A 28 -4.65 5.63 -17.09
C GLY A 28 -5.54 6.04 -15.91
N LEU A 29 -6.14 5.07 -15.22
CA LEU A 29 -6.94 5.31 -14.01
C LEU A 29 -6.10 5.93 -12.89
N LEU A 30 -4.90 5.40 -12.66
CA LEU A 30 -3.94 5.91 -11.69
C LEU A 30 -3.50 7.34 -12.01
N LYS A 31 -3.11 7.61 -13.27
CA LYS A 31 -2.73 8.96 -13.73
C LYS A 31 -3.86 9.98 -13.59
N SER A 32 -5.10 9.54 -13.79
CA SER A 32 -6.28 10.41 -13.64
C SER A 32 -6.76 10.59 -12.19
N GLY A 33 -6.16 9.90 -11.22
CA GLY A 33 -6.61 9.92 -9.82
C GLY A 33 -7.94 9.21 -9.57
N ARG A 34 -8.44 8.42 -10.52
CA ARG A 34 -9.67 7.62 -10.36
C ARG A 34 -9.43 6.33 -9.58
N LEU A 35 -8.20 5.82 -9.65
CA LEU A 35 -7.67 4.76 -8.81
C LEU A 35 -6.51 5.34 -8.01
N GLU A 36 -6.46 5.10 -6.71
CA GLU A 36 -5.38 5.49 -5.83
C GLU A 36 -4.85 4.26 -5.08
N LEU A 37 -3.53 4.08 -5.07
CA LEU A 37 -2.90 3.04 -4.26
C LEU A 37 -2.57 3.64 -2.88
N VAL A 38 -3.02 2.97 -1.83
CA VAL A 38 -2.81 3.37 -0.43
C VAL A 38 -1.93 2.35 0.28
N SER A 39 -1.17 2.79 1.28
CA SER A 39 -0.11 2.05 1.99
C SER A 39 1.04 1.58 1.08
N GLY A 40 0.77 0.92 -0.03
CA GLY A 40 1.78 0.40 -0.96
C GLY A 40 2.50 -0.85 -0.44
N SER A 41 2.21 -1.29 0.77
CA SER A 41 2.72 -2.53 1.34
C SER A 41 2.12 -3.77 0.68
N TRP A 42 2.81 -4.89 0.80
CA TRP A 42 2.35 -6.18 0.27
C TRP A 42 1.00 -6.60 0.86
N VAL A 43 0.88 -6.52 2.19
CA VAL A 43 -0.39 -6.61 2.93
C VAL A 43 -0.52 -5.49 3.96
N MET A 44 -1.73 -5.34 4.50
CA MET A 44 -1.97 -4.61 5.73
C MET A 44 -1.44 -5.44 6.92
N THR A 45 -0.33 -5.00 7.51
CA THR A 45 0.38 -5.73 8.56
C THR A 45 -0.41 -5.74 9.87
N ASP A 46 -0.41 -6.87 10.58
CA ASP A 46 -0.74 -6.89 12.01
C ASP A 46 0.21 -5.97 12.78
N GLU A 47 -0.29 -5.22 13.75
CA GLU A 47 0.49 -4.27 14.54
C GLU A 47 0.72 -4.73 15.99
N ALA A 48 0.14 -5.87 16.40
CA ALA A 48 0.28 -6.40 17.76
C ALA A 48 1.46 -7.38 17.92
N ASN A 49 1.58 -8.38 17.05
CA ASN A 49 2.49 -9.52 17.24
C ASN A 49 3.58 -9.63 16.16
N VAL A 50 3.62 -8.72 15.19
CA VAL A 50 4.53 -8.83 14.04
C VAL A 50 6.00 -8.67 14.46
N TYR A 51 6.87 -9.49 13.86
CA TYR A 51 8.32 -9.33 13.98
C TYR A 51 8.79 -8.16 13.09
N TYR A 52 9.42 -7.15 13.69
CA TYR A 52 9.74 -5.88 13.03
C TYR A 52 10.40 -6.00 11.64
N PRO A 53 11.43 -6.85 11.41
CA PRO A 53 12.01 -7.03 10.08
C PRO A 53 11.00 -7.49 9.01
N VAL A 54 10.00 -8.30 9.38
CA VAL A 54 8.97 -8.76 8.44
C VAL A 54 8.08 -7.59 8.00
N SER A 55 7.83 -6.62 8.87
CA SER A 55 7.11 -5.39 8.49
C SER A 55 7.90 -4.56 7.48
N VAL A 56 9.23 -4.54 7.59
CA VAL A 56 10.11 -3.88 6.61
C VAL A 56 10.04 -4.60 5.28
N ASP A 57 10.22 -5.92 5.26
CA ASP A 57 10.13 -6.73 4.05
C ASP A 57 8.76 -6.55 3.38
N ASN A 58 7.68 -6.58 4.15
CA ASN A 58 6.32 -6.37 3.66
C ASN A 58 6.13 -5.01 2.95
N ILE A 59 6.73 -3.94 3.47
CA ILE A 59 6.71 -2.63 2.80
C ILE A 59 7.56 -2.69 1.52
N ILE A 60 8.76 -3.26 1.59
CA ILE A 60 9.69 -3.33 0.46
C ILE A 60 9.06 -4.10 -0.72
N GLU A 61 8.50 -5.28 -0.48
CA GLU A 61 7.90 -6.12 -1.52
C GLU A 61 6.79 -5.39 -2.28
N GLY A 62 5.88 -4.72 -1.57
CA GLY A 62 4.81 -3.95 -2.20
C GLY A 62 5.33 -2.78 -3.03
N TYR A 63 6.30 -2.02 -2.52
CA TYR A 63 6.90 -0.92 -3.27
C TYR A 63 7.74 -1.38 -4.47
N GLN A 64 8.42 -2.53 -4.38
CA GLN A 64 9.14 -3.11 -5.51
C GLN A 64 8.19 -3.48 -6.65
N PHE A 65 7.04 -4.09 -6.34
CA PHE A 65 6.00 -4.37 -7.33
C PHE A 65 5.51 -3.10 -8.01
N ILE A 66 5.13 -2.08 -7.22
CA ILE A 66 4.64 -0.80 -7.76
C ILE A 66 5.69 -0.17 -8.68
N HIS A 67 6.94 -0.11 -8.24
CA HIS A 67 8.03 0.51 -9.01
C HIS A 67 8.29 -0.21 -10.34
N LYS A 68 8.28 -1.55 -10.32
CA LYS A 68 8.60 -2.37 -11.49
C LYS A 68 7.47 -2.41 -12.52
N GLU A 69 6.22 -2.57 -12.08
CA GLU A 69 5.09 -2.90 -12.96
C GLU A 69 4.19 -1.71 -13.27
N ILE A 70 3.99 -0.84 -12.28
CA ILE A 70 3.04 0.28 -12.33
C ILE A 70 3.75 1.59 -12.71
N GLY A 71 4.97 1.81 -12.24
CA GLY A 71 5.82 2.97 -12.55
C GLY A 71 5.96 3.94 -11.37
N GLU A 72 6.09 5.24 -11.67
CA GLU A 72 6.30 6.32 -10.68
C GLU A 72 5.02 6.67 -9.88
N VAL A 73 4.34 5.67 -9.34
CA VAL A 73 3.26 5.85 -8.36
C VAL A 73 3.86 5.69 -6.97
N SER A 74 3.72 6.72 -6.14
CA SER A 74 4.16 6.67 -4.75
C SER A 74 2.97 6.89 -3.84
N PRO A 75 2.42 5.84 -3.21
CA PRO A 75 1.41 5.98 -2.16
C PRO A 75 1.87 6.97 -1.08
N THR A 76 1.01 7.91 -0.72
CA THR A 76 1.26 8.98 0.28
C THR A 76 0.33 8.91 1.48
N VAL A 77 -0.61 7.95 1.49
CA VAL A 77 -1.55 7.74 2.59
C VAL A 77 -1.39 6.30 3.04
N VAL A 78 -1.26 6.10 4.35
CA VAL A 78 -1.24 4.76 4.96
C VAL A 78 -2.65 4.42 5.41
N TRP A 79 -3.19 3.36 4.83
CA TRP A 79 -4.50 2.82 5.16
C TRP A 79 -4.36 1.58 6.05
N SER A 80 -4.89 1.67 7.27
CA SER A 80 -4.84 0.61 8.28
C SER A 80 -6.17 0.58 9.07
N ASN A 81 -7.15 -0.19 8.58
CA ASN A 81 -8.51 -0.21 9.14
C ASN A 81 -8.88 -1.48 9.91
N ASP A 82 -8.09 -2.55 9.75
CA ASP A 82 -8.41 -3.90 10.25
C ASP A 82 -7.36 -4.55 11.18
N PRO A 83 -6.18 -3.97 11.47
CA PRO A 83 -5.36 -4.46 12.56
C PRO A 83 -6.05 -4.29 13.91
N PHE A 84 -5.94 -5.31 14.77
CA PHE A 84 -6.54 -5.30 16.10
C PHE A 84 -5.59 -4.65 17.11
N GLY A 85 -5.53 -3.32 17.06
CA GLY A 85 -4.58 -2.50 17.81
C GLY A 85 -3.55 -1.86 16.87
N TYR A 86 -2.98 -0.72 17.29
CA TYR A 86 -2.02 0.03 16.49
C TYR A 86 -0.68 0.15 17.21
N SER A 87 0.41 0.09 16.45
CA SER A 87 1.78 0.24 16.93
C SER A 87 2.41 1.48 16.30
N ASN A 88 3.26 2.16 17.06
CA ASN A 88 4.03 3.28 16.53
C ASN A 88 5.06 2.84 15.47
N SER A 89 5.30 1.53 15.34
CA SER A 89 6.30 0.98 14.42
C SER A 89 5.94 1.20 12.95
N ILE A 90 4.67 1.03 12.56
CA ILE A 90 4.26 1.19 11.16
C ILE A 90 4.36 2.66 10.72
N PRO A 91 3.78 3.65 11.43
CA PRO A 91 3.99 5.05 11.11
C PRO A 91 5.48 5.44 11.08
N TYR A 92 6.26 4.96 12.06
CA TYR A 92 7.70 5.21 12.09
C TYR A 92 8.40 4.71 10.81
N LEU A 93 8.16 3.47 10.40
CA LEU A 93 8.73 2.89 9.17
C LEU A 93 8.36 3.71 7.93
N PHE A 94 7.10 4.12 7.79
CA PHE A 94 6.67 4.95 6.66
C PHE A 94 7.32 6.33 6.64
N THR A 95 7.53 6.96 7.82
CA THR A 95 8.31 8.20 7.89
C THR A 95 9.77 8.00 7.50
N GLN A 96 10.40 6.89 7.89
CA GLN A 96 11.78 6.56 7.46
C GLN A 96 11.87 6.28 5.96
N ALA A 97 10.80 5.75 5.36
CA ALA A 97 10.67 5.59 3.91
C ALA A 97 10.39 6.90 3.14
N GLY A 98 10.38 8.05 3.84
CA GLY A 98 10.16 9.37 3.24
C GLY A 98 8.71 9.61 2.80
N LYS A 99 7.73 8.93 3.42
CA LYS A 99 6.30 9.07 3.10
C LYS A 99 5.57 9.83 4.19
N SER A 100 4.74 10.80 3.80
CA SER A 100 3.76 11.42 4.70
C SER A 100 2.76 10.34 5.14
N THR A 101 2.44 10.28 6.43
CA THR A 101 1.56 9.23 6.98
C THR A 101 0.33 9.88 7.60
N THR A 102 -0.85 9.58 7.05
CA THR A 102 -2.14 9.88 7.69
C THR A 102 -2.84 8.56 8.00
N THR A 103 -2.79 8.11 9.26
CA THR A 103 -3.42 6.85 9.71
C THR A 103 -4.87 7.12 10.12
N ASN A 104 -5.83 6.50 9.45
CA ASN A 104 -7.27 6.67 9.74
C ASN A 104 -7.80 5.63 10.74
N LYS A 105 -7.55 5.82 12.05
CA LYS A 105 -8.45 5.50 13.18
C LYS A 105 -7.78 5.84 14.52
N LEU A 106 -7.94 7.08 14.99
CA LEU A 106 -7.78 7.40 16.40
C LEU A 106 -9.07 7.03 17.13
N ASN A 107 -9.25 5.76 17.47
CA ASN A 107 -10.26 5.43 18.47
C ASN A 107 -9.65 5.60 19.86
N ASN A 108 -10.09 6.68 20.51
CA ASN A 108 -10.06 6.92 21.95
C ASN A 108 -10.03 5.63 22.78
N ILE A 109 -8.90 5.37 23.44
CA ILE A 109 -8.85 4.77 24.77
C ILE A 109 -7.80 5.55 25.56
#